data_AF-A0A6I2VNQ5-F1
#
_entry.id   AF-A0A6I2VNQ5-F1
#
_cell.length_a   1.000
_cell.length_b   1.000
_cell.length_c   1.000
_cell.angle_alpha   90.00
_cell.angle_beta   90.00
_cell.angle_gamma   90.00
#
_symmetry.space_group_name_H-M   'P 1'
#
loop_
_entity.id
_entity.type
_entity.pdbx_description
1 polymer ?
#
loop_
_entity_poly.entity_id
_entity_poly.type
_entity_poly.pdbx_seq_one_letter_code
_entity_poly.pdbx_strand_id
1 'polypeptide(L)'
;ERAKMARDTGVDALFVEAPESAADMEAIAKALPDITLVANMVEKGKTPLLTPAELAALGFRLVVSPLSLLLASTQAMTRAAQQLSESGTLRDHLAEIAPFDAFNDLVGLPEHIANEKQYRQP
;
A
#
# COMPACT_ATOMS: atom_id res chain seq x y z
N GLU A 1 -21.16 18.45 -5.92
CA GLU A 1 -22.48 17.89 -6.30
C GLU A 1 -22.51 16.36 -6.35
N ARG A 2 -21.84 15.68 -7.29
CA ARG A 2 -21.88 14.19 -7.36
C ARG A 2 -21.51 13.48 -6.04
N ALA A 3 -20.46 13.94 -5.36
CA ALA A 3 -20.05 13.37 -4.08
C ALA A 3 -21.12 13.54 -2.99
N LYS A 4 -21.85 14.67 -2.96
CA LYS A 4 -22.97 14.88 -2.02
C LYS A 4 -24.14 13.94 -2.34
N MET A 5 -24.49 13.82 -3.63
CA MET A 5 -25.53 12.89 -4.06
C MET A 5 -25.18 11.44 -3.68
N ALA A 6 -23.91 11.04 -3.84
CA ALA A 6 -23.43 9.72 -3.45
C ALA A 6 -23.45 9.51 -1.92
N ARG A 7 -23.09 10.53 -1.12
CA ARG A 7 -23.29 10.49 0.34
C ARG A 7 -24.76 10.23 0.68
N ASP A 8 -25.67 10.94 0.02
CA ASP A 8 -27.11 10.88 0.32
C ASP A 8 -27.74 9.53 -0.04
N THR A 9 -27.05 8.66 -0.79
CA THR A 9 -27.48 7.27 -1.00
C THR A 9 -27.16 6.35 0.19
N GLY A 10 -26.48 6.84 1.23
CA GLY A 10 -26.16 6.10 2.44
C GLY A 10 -24.86 5.27 2.38
N VAL A 11 -23.87 5.67 1.57
CA VAL A 11 -22.55 5.01 1.56
C VAL A 11 -21.73 5.37 2.80
N ASP A 12 -20.92 4.43 3.29
CA ASP A 12 -20.10 4.63 4.50
C ASP A 12 -18.87 5.52 4.27
N ALA A 13 -18.37 5.54 3.04
CA ALA A 13 -17.15 6.26 2.67
C ALA A 13 -17.24 6.81 1.23
N LEU A 14 -16.51 7.89 0.99
CA LEU A 14 -16.38 8.51 -0.33
C LEU A 14 -14.92 8.71 -0.71
N PHE A 15 -14.62 8.30 -1.93
CA PHE A 15 -13.38 8.62 -2.62
C PHE A 15 -13.69 9.66 -3.71
N VAL A 16 -13.15 10.87 -3.56
CA VAL A 16 -13.17 11.88 -4.61
C VAL A 16 -11.84 11.82 -5.33
N GLU A 17 -11.90 11.44 -6.61
CA GLU A 17 -10.70 11.13 -7.38
C GLU A 17 -9.89 12.38 -7.78
N ALA A 18 -8.57 12.22 -7.71
CA ALA A 18 -7.53 13.13 -8.23
C ALA A 18 -7.67 14.63 -7.86
N PRO A 19 -7.82 15.00 -6.57
CA PRO A 19 -7.56 16.39 -6.16
C PRO A 19 -6.12 16.75 -6.52
N GLU A 20 -5.88 17.93 -7.10
CA GLU A 20 -4.57 18.32 -7.63
C GLU A 20 -3.76 19.16 -6.62
N SER A 21 -4.38 19.54 -5.50
CA SER A 21 -3.75 20.35 -4.46
C SER A 21 -4.31 20.05 -3.06
N ALA A 22 -3.57 20.44 -2.01
CA ALA A 22 -4.07 20.40 -0.63
C ALA A 22 -5.32 21.27 -0.44
N ALA A 23 -5.40 22.41 -1.14
CA ALA A 23 -6.57 23.28 -1.12
C ALA A 23 -7.83 22.60 -1.69
N ASP A 24 -7.69 21.79 -2.74
CA ASP A 24 -8.80 20.97 -3.26
C ASP A 24 -9.25 19.94 -2.22
N MET A 25 -8.29 19.32 -1.54
CA MET A 25 -8.56 18.35 -0.47
C MET A 25 -9.30 19.00 0.72
N GLU A 26 -8.88 20.20 1.15
CA GLU A 26 -9.59 20.99 2.17
C GLU A 26 -11.01 21.35 1.73
N ALA A 27 -11.19 21.78 0.49
CA ALA A 27 -12.49 22.12 -0.06
C ALA A 27 -13.43 20.91 -0.10
N ILE A 28 -12.91 19.73 -0.48
CA ILE A 28 -13.65 18.45 -0.45
C ILE A 28 -14.07 18.12 0.98
N ALA A 29 -13.14 18.17 1.94
CA ALA A 29 -13.41 17.87 3.33
C ALA A 29 -14.46 18.79 3.95
N LYS A 30 -14.34 20.10 3.70
CA LYS A 30 -15.33 21.09 4.14
C LYS A 30 -16.72 20.87 3.52
N ALA A 31 -16.78 20.38 2.29
CA ALA A 31 -18.04 20.11 1.61
C ALA A 31 -18.71 18.79 2.03
N LEU A 32 -17.98 17.89 2.67
CA LEU A 32 -18.40 16.54 3.04
C LEU A 32 -18.00 16.20 4.51
N PRO A 33 -18.42 17.00 5.50
CA PRO A 33 -17.93 16.86 6.88
C PRO A 33 -18.42 15.58 7.60
N ASP A 34 -19.55 15.02 7.16
CA ASP A 34 -20.27 13.95 7.88
C ASP A 34 -20.07 12.55 7.26
N ILE A 35 -19.00 12.35 6.49
CA ILE A 35 -18.71 11.07 5.83
C ILE A 35 -17.22 10.74 5.84
N THR A 36 -16.88 9.45 5.88
CA THR A 36 -15.49 8.99 5.82
C THR A 36 -14.91 9.30 4.45
N LEU A 37 -13.91 10.20 4.41
CA LEU A 37 -13.20 10.52 3.18
C LEU A 37 -11.98 9.62 3.01
N VAL A 38 -11.85 9.08 1.81
CA VAL A 38 -10.77 8.22 1.36
C VAL A 38 -9.75 9.04 0.57
N ALA A 39 -8.49 8.99 1.00
CA ALA A 39 -7.35 9.55 0.29
C ALA A 39 -6.63 8.43 -0.48
N ASN A 40 -6.42 8.62 -1.78
CA ASN A 40 -5.66 7.70 -2.61
C ASN A 40 -4.26 8.27 -2.87
N MET A 41 -3.24 7.71 -2.22
CA MET A 41 -1.86 8.13 -2.36
C MET A 41 -1.17 7.30 -3.45
N VAL A 42 -0.87 7.95 -4.58
CA VAL A 42 -0.22 7.33 -5.74
C VAL A 42 1.01 8.14 -6.13
N GLU A 43 2.19 7.50 -6.15
CA GLU A 43 3.50 8.14 -6.25
C GLU A 43 3.75 8.89 -7.57
N LYS A 44 3.03 8.51 -8.63
CA LYS A 44 3.09 9.14 -9.96
C LYS A 44 1.77 9.81 -10.34
N GLY A 45 0.92 10.08 -9.37
CA GLY A 45 -0.37 10.75 -9.56
C GLY A 45 -0.25 12.27 -9.61
N LYS A 46 -1.40 12.93 -9.72
CA LYS A 46 -1.51 14.40 -9.62
C LYS A 46 -1.68 14.89 -8.19
N THR A 47 -2.21 14.03 -7.32
CA THR A 47 -2.45 14.37 -5.92
C THR A 47 -1.13 14.43 -5.16
N PRO A 48 -0.88 15.50 -4.38
CA PRO A 48 0.29 15.57 -3.52
C PRO A 48 0.35 14.36 -2.57
N LEU A 49 1.54 13.77 -2.41
CA LEU A 49 1.76 12.72 -1.44
C LEU A 49 1.79 13.34 -0.04
N LEU A 50 0.79 12.99 0.77
CA LEU A 50 0.65 13.45 2.15
C LEU A 50 0.74 12.27 3.11
N THR A 51 1.27 12.54 4.30
CA THR A 51 1.31 11.58 5.39
C THR A 51 -0.10 11.35 5.96
N PRO A 52 -0.33 10.22 6.67
CA PRO A 52 -1.59 10.00 7.38
C PRO A 52 -1.95 11.12 8.37
N ALA A 53 -0.95 11.76 9.00
CA ALA A 53 -1.18 12.86 9.94
C ALA A 53 -1.65 14.14 9.23
N GLU A 54 -1.04 14.48 8.09
CA GLU A 54 -1.48 15.62 7.27
C GLU A 54 -2.87 15.38 6.71
N LEU A 55 -3.15 14.17 6.19
CA LEU A 55 -4.47 13.78 5.70
C LEU A 55 -5.54 13.83 6.80
N ALA A 56 -5.21 13.38 8.01
CA ALA A 56 -6.10 13.47 9.16
C ALA A 56 -6.41 14.92 9.54
N ALA A 57 -5.41 15.81 9.51
CA ALA A 57 -5.61 17.24 9.75
C ALA A 57 -6.53 17.89 8.69
N LEU A 58 -6.53 17.36 7.46
CA LEU A 58 -7.43 17.78 6.39
C LEU A 58 -8.84 17.17 6.48
N GLY A 59 -9.09 16.23 7.40
CA GLY A 59 -10.40 15.57 7.57
C GLY A 59 -10.56 14.23 6.85
N PHE A 60 -9.50 13.68 6.26
CA PHE A 60 -9.50 12.34 5.68
C PHE A 60 -9.30 11.28 6.77
N ARG A 61 -9.94 10.12 6.62
CA ARG A 61 -10.01 9.08 7.66
C ARG A 61 -9.56 7.71 7.17
N LEU A 62 -9.46 7.52 5.86
CA LEU A 62 -8.98 6.27 5.25
C LEU A 62 -7.95 6.62 4.17
N VAL A 63 -6.82 5.92 4.18
CA VAL A 63 -5.74 6.10 3.21
C VAL A 63 -5.51 4.79 2.48
N VAL A 64 -5.46 4.85 1.15
CA VAL A 64 -5.06 3.72 0.30
C VAL A 64 -3.78 4.06 -0.46
N SER A 65 -2.88 3.10 -0.52
CA SER A 65 -1.58 3.16 -1.22
C SER A 65 -1.51 2.01 -2.23
N PRO A 66 -2.32 2.06 -3.31
CA PRO A 66 -2.64 0.88 -4.11
C PRO A 66 -1.46 0.35 -4.94
N LEU A 67 -0.50 1.22 -5.30
CA LEU A 67 0.61 0.86 -6.19
C LEU A 67 1.96 0.77 -5.49
N SER A 68 2.09 1.26 -4.26
CA SER A 68 3.38 1.43 -3.58
C SER A 68 4.16 0.13 -3.49
N LEU A 69 3.53 -0.94 -2.99
CA LEU A 69 4.18 -2.24 -2.82
C LEU A 69 4.50 -2.89 -4.17
N LEU A 70 3.59 -2.79 -5.14
CA LEU A 70 3.78 -3.37 -6.48
C LEU A 70 4.93 -2.68 -7.23
N LEU A 71 5.00 -1.35 -7.19
CA LEU A 71 6.07 -0.60 -7.86
C LEU A 71 7.42 -0.83 -7.16
N ALA A 72 7.44 -0.87 -5.82
CA ALA A 72 8.64 -1.20 -5.06
C ALA A 72 9.14 -2.62 -5.38
N SER A 73 8.26 -3.62 -5.40
CA SER A 73 8.63 -4.99 -5.75
C SER A 73 9.11 -5.09 -7.19
N THR A 74 8.45 -4.38 -8.13
CA THR A 74 8.86 -4.34 -9.53
C THR A 74 10.28 -3.81 -9.66
N GLN A 75 10.61 -2.70 -9.01
CA GLN A 75 11.96 -2.14 -9.02
C GLN A 75 13.00 -3.10 -8.43
N ALA A 76 12.69 -3.76 -7.31
CA ALA A 76 13.59 -4.74 -6.70
C ALA A 76 13.84 -5.94 -7.62
N MET A 77 12.78 -6.52 -8.20
CA MET A 77 12.87 -7.63 -9.14
C MET A 77 13.67 -7.25 -10.40
N THR A 78 13.44 -6.05 -10.95
CA THR A 78 14.20 -5.56 -12.12
C THR A 78 15.70 -5.46 -11.82
N ARG A 79 16.09 -4.95 -10.66
CA ARG A 79 17.51 -4.86 -10.27
C ARG A 79 18.16 -6.25 -10.16
N ALA A 80 17.52 -7.18 -9.46
CA ALA A 80 18.03 -8.55 -9.35
C ALA A 80 18.15 -9.25 -10.71
N ALA A 81 17.15 -9.07 -11.59
CA ALA A 81 17.18 -9.62 -12.95
C ALA A 81 18.32 -9.02 -13.80
N GLN A 82 18.58 -7.72 -13.66
CA GLN A 82 19.70 -7.06 -14.32
C GLN A 82 21.05 -7.62 -13.86
N GLN A 83 21.25 -7.76 -12.55
CA GLN A 83 22.50 -8.33 -12.00
C GLN A 83 22.74 -9.77 -12.48
N LEU A 84 21.68 -10.58 -12.52
CA LEU A 84 21.74 -11.94 -13.06
C LEU A 84 22.08 -11.94 -14.55
N SER A 85 21.50 -11.02 -15.33
CA SER A 85 21.78 -10.92 -16.76
C SER A 85 23.22 -10.50 -17.07
N GLU A 86 23.82 -9.65 -16.23
CA GLU A 86 25.16 -9.09 -16.45
C GLU A 86 26.27 -10.02 -15.93
N SER A 87 26.09 -10.63 -14.75
CA SER A 87 27.14 -11.39 -14.06
C SER A 87 26.89 -12.91 -14.00
N GLY A 88 25.67 -13.36 -14.31
CA GLY A 88 25.25 -14.74 -14.18
C GLY A 88 25.03 -15.20 -12.72
N THR A 89 25.13 -14.31 -11.73
CA THR A 89 24.97 -14.67 -10.31
C THR A 89 24.58 -13.46 -9.45
N LEU A 90 24.16 -13.69 -8.20
CA LEU A 90 23.94 -12.64 -7.19
C LEU A 90 24.94 -12.72 -6.03
N ARG A 91 26.04 -13.47 -6.19
CA ARG A 91 27.02 -13.73 -5.12
C ARG A 91 27.48 -12.46 -4.40
N ASP A 92 27.69 -11.38 -5.15
CA ASP A 92 28.18 -10.10 -4.61
C ASP A 92 27.04 -9.11 -4.30
N HIS A 93 25.78 -9.54 -4.45
CA HIS A 93 24.55 -8.74 -4.33
C HIS A 93 23.56 -9.33 -3.31
N LEU A 94 24.02 -10.15 -2.36
CA LEU A 94 23.13 -10.82 -1.40
C LEU A 94 22.33 -9.85 -0.52
N ALA A 95 22.80 -8.62 -0.33
CA ALA A 95 22.07 -7.57 0.38
C ALA A 95 20.77 -7.12 -0.33
N GLU A 96 20.60 -7.44 -1.62
CA GLU A 96 19.40 -7.12 -2.40
C GLU A 96 18.30 -8.18 -2.27
N ILE A 97 18.57 -9.31 -1.62
CA ILE A 97 17.68 -10.46 -1.51
C ILE A 97 17.25 -10.66 -0.06
N ALA A 98 15.98 -11.01 0.14
CA ALA A 98 15.45 -11.32 1.46
C ALA A 98 16.18 -12.54 2.07
N PRO A 99 16.63 -12.48 3.34
CA PRO A 99 17.18 -13.64 4.03
C PRO A 99 16.17 -14.80 4.06
N PHE A 100 16.63 -16.02 3.84
CA PHE A 100 15.74 -17.19 3.75
C PHE A 100 15.00 -17.45 5.06
N ASP A 101 15.65 -17.29 6.21
CA ASP A 101 15.01 -17.46 7.52
C ASP A 101 13.91 -16.42 7.76
N ALA A 102 14.14 -15.15 7.36
CA ALA A 102 13.11 -14.12 7.44
C ALA A 102 11.92 -14.41 6.53
N PHE A 103 12.16 -15.03 5.36
CA PHE A 103 11.09 -15.50 4.49
C PHE A 103 10.33 -16.68 5.12
N ASN A 104 11.03 -17.65 5.72
CA ASN A 104 10.42 -18.79 6.40
C ASN A 104 9.50 -18.36 7.54
N ASP A 105 9.94 -17.36 8.33
CA ASP A 105 9.11 -16.75 9.38
C ASP A 105 7.88 -16.05 8.79
N LEU A 106 8.08 -15.27 7.71
CA LEU A 106 7.00 -14.55 7.04
C LEU A 106 5.91 -15.50 6.49
N VAL A 107 6.30 -16.64 5.92
CA VAL A 107 5.35 -17.62 5.37
C VAL A 107 4.82 -18.60 6.41
N GLY A 108 5.17 -18.43 7.70
CA GLY A 108 4.65 -19.26 8.78
C GLY A 108 5.21 -20.69 8.81
N LEU A 109 6.38 -20.94 8.23
CA LEU A 109 6.98 -22.28 8.21
C LEU A 109 7.13 -22.90 9.62
N PRO A 110 7.52 -22.16 10.67
CA PRO A 110 7.58 -22.73 12.02
C PRO A 110 6.24 -23.29 12.52
N GLU A 111 5.13 -22.62 12.22
CA GLU A 111 3.78 -23.05 12.60
C GLU A 111 3.38 -24.30 11.83
N HIS A 112 3.69 -24.37 10.54
CA HIS A 112 3.46 -25.55 9.72
C HIS A 112 4.22 -26.78 10.26
N ILE A 113 5.49 -26.62 10.66
CA ILE A 113 6.29 -27.70 11.25
C ILE A 113 5.71 -28.14 12.60
N ALA A 114 5.26 -27.19 13.44
CA ALA A 114 4.62 -27.52 14.72
C ALA A 114 3.32 -28.32 14.51
N ASN A 115 2.49 -27.89 13.56
CA ASN A 115 1.27 -28.58 13.18
C ASN A 115 1.56 -29.99 12.64
N GLU A 116 2.55 -30.16 11.77
CA GLU A 116 2.94 -31.48 11.25
C GLU A 116 3.29 -32.44 12.40
N LYS A 117 4.09 -31.99 13.37
CA LYS A 117 4.47 -32.80 14.54
C LYS A 117 3.26 -33.19 15.39
N GLN A 118 2.31 -32.28 15.58
CA GLN A 118 1.12 -32.52 16.38
C GLN A 118 0.19 -33.55 15.74
N TYR A 119 0.05 -33.54 14.42
CA TYR A 119 -0.92 -34.38 13.69
C TYR A 119 -0.29 -35.56 12.96
N ARG A 120 1.01 -35.82 13.17
CA ARG A 120 1.67 -37.00 12.61
C ARG A 120 1.06 -38.27 13.22
N GLN A 121 0.25 -38.99 12.45
CA GLN A 121 -0.16 -40.34 12.83
C GLN A 121 1.00 -41.33 12.60
N PRO A 122 1.11 -42.38 13.45
CA PRO A 122 2.15 -43.39 13.34
C PRO A 122 2.06 -44.24 12.06
#